data_AF-A0AAV0YWQ1-F1
#
_entry.id   AF-A0AAV0YWQ1-F1
#
_cell.length_a   1.000
_cell.length_b   1.000
_cell.length_c   1.000
_cell.angle_alpha   90.00
_cell.angle_beta   90.00
_cell.angle_gamma   90.00
#
_symmetry.space_group_name_H-M   'P 1'
#
loop_
_entity.id
_entity.type
_entity.pdbx_description
1 polymer ?
#
loop_
_entity_poly.entity_id
_entity_poly.type
_entity_poly.pdbx_seq_one_letter_code
_entity_poly.pdbx_strand_id
1 'polypeptide(L)'
;MELKRYLLETMSTRGINHFIFVLYSNALATSILLPSSFLTNRTTRPPLSFSLLVKFFLLGLVGITIMQNCVFTGISYSSPTLESAMSNLTPAITFVLAVIFRMEKLDVGSSISQIKMVGTVLSISGALLVTLYKGAPICSFQTQPSASQEFQSLLEETSNWVIGGLFLFTASLSLSIWNIAQAAILRGYPSQLTIVAFYCLFGTMQCAVLSLIAVKDRNAWKHESDVTWFSRGTIERYGLLS
;
A
#
# COMPACT_ATOMS: atom_id res chain seq x y z
N MET A 1 -9.51 7.11 -4.42
CA MET A 1 -8.93 7.29 -3.07
C MET A 1 -10.01 7.23 -1.99
N GLU A 2 -11.13 7.92 -2.18
CA GLU A 2 -12.36 7.86 -1.35
C GLU A 2 -12.87 6.44 -1.05
N LEU A 3 -13.03 5.58 -2.08
CA LEU A 3 -13.54 4.21 -1.89
C LEU A 3 -12.65 3.35 -1.00
N LYS A 4 -11.32 3.51 -1.10
CA LYS A 4 -10.37 2.80 -0.23
C LYS A 4 -10.47 3.28 1.21
N ARG A 5 -10.59 4.59 1.43
CA ARG A 5 -10.76 5.15 2.80
C ARG A 5 -12.06 4.70 3.44
N TYR A 6 -13.16 4.74 2.69
CA TYR A 6 -14.48 4.28 3.17
C TYR A 6 -14.45 2.81 3.60
N LEU A 7 -13.80 1.95 2.80
CA LEU A 7 -13.61 0.53 3.13
C LEU A 7 -12.76 0.34 4.40
N LEU A 8 -11.71 1.14 4.59
CA LEU A 8 -10.86 1.05 5.77
C LEU A 8 -11.54 1.51 7.06
N GLU A 9 -12.37 2.55 6.98
CA GLU A 9 -13.13 3.05 8.12
C GLU A 9 -14.21 2.06 8.57
N THR A 10 -14.86 1.37 7.61
CA THR A 10 -15.82 0.29 7.91
C THR A 10 -15.16 -0.98 8.45
N MET A 11 -13.89 -1.25 8.14
CA MET A 11 -13.15 -2.38 8.70
C MET A 11 -12.66 -2.13 10.11
N SER A 12 -12.14 -0.93 10.37
CA SER A 12 -11.66 -0.55 11.70
C SER A 12 -12.77 -0.58 12.75
N THR A 13 -14.02 -0.33 12.34
CA THR A 13 -15.21 -0.40 13.20
C THR A 13 -15.75 -1.82 13.40
N ARG A 14 -15.36 -2.79 12.57
CA ARG A 14 -15.89 -4.18 12.61
C ARG A 14 -14.85 -5.26 12.91
N GLY A 15 -13.58 -4.90 13.15
CA GLY A 15 -12.52 -5.84 13.57
C GLY A 15 -12.07 -6.81 12.49
N ILE A 16 -12.21 -6.45 11.21
CA ILE A 16 -11.86 -7.30 10.07
C ILE A 16 -10.34 -7.38 9.94
N ASN A 17 -9.79 -8.59 9.75
CA ASN A 17 -8.35 -8.79 9.66
C ASN A 17 -7.82 -8.27 8.30
N HIS A 18 -6.93 -7.28 8.35
CA HIS A 18 -6.31 -6.65 7.17
C HIS A 18 -5.76 -7.63 6.11
N PHE A 19 -5.23 -8.79 6.52
CA PHE A 19 -4.71 -9.80 5.60
C PHE A 19 -5.82 -10.39 4.69
N ILE A 20 -7.00 -10.60 5.25
CA ILE A 20 -8.13 -11.19 4.52
C ILE A 20 -8.75 -10.13 3.58
N PHE A 21 -8.82 -8.87 4.00
CA PHE A 21 -9.26 -7.79 3.12
C PHE A 21 -8.34 -7.62 1.89
N VAL A 22 -7.03 -7.60 2.12
CA VAL A 22 -6.02 -7.55 1.05
C VAL A 22 -6.22 -8.70 0.07
N LEU A 23 -6.47 -9.91 0.58
CA LEU A 23 -6.74 -11.07 -0.26
C LEU A 23 -8.01 -10.88 -1.13
N TYR A 24 -9.14 -10.52 -0.53
CA TYR A 24 -10.40 -10.35 -1.28
C TYR A 24 -10.32 -9.23 -2.31
N SER A 25 -9.70 -8.09 -1.96
CA SER A 25 -9.55 -6.96 -2.87
C SER A 25 -8.72 -7.33 -4.10
N ASN A 26 -7.58 -8.00 -3.90
CA ASN A 26 -6.72 -8.44 -5.00
C ASN A 26 -7.35 -9.61 -5.81
N ALA A 27 -8.15 -10.47 -5.17
CA ALA A 27 -8.90 -11.53 -5.86
C ALA A 27 -9.99 -10.97 -6.78
N LEU A 28 -10.72 -9.95 -6.33
CA LEU A 28 -11.68 -9.21 -7.17
C LEU A 28 -10.98 -8.53 -8.35
N ALA A 29 -9.88 -7.82 -8.08
CA ALA A 29 -9.08 -7.19 -9.12
C ALA A 29 -8.62 -8.21 -10.16
N THR A 30 -8.08 -9.35 -9.72
CA THR A 30 -7.63 -10.44 -10.60
C THR A 30 -8.79 -11.01 -11.42
N SER A 31 -9.95 -11.25 -10.81
CA SER A 31 -11.14 -11.78 -11.50
C SER A 31 -11.65 -10.88 -12.62
N ILE A 32 -11.44 -9.57 -12.53
CA ILE A 32 -11.82 -8.60 -13.56
C ILE A 32 -10.70 -8.44 -14.60
N LEU A 33 -9.46 -8.27 -14.13
CA LEU A 33 -8.32 -7.94 -14.97
C LEU A 33 -7.83 -9.11 -15.80
N LEU A 34 -7.93 -10.33 -15.29
CA LEU A 34 -7.50 -11.53 -15.99
C LEU A 34 -8.31 -11.77 -17.27
N PRO A 35 -9.66 -11.87 -17.26
CA PRO A 35 -10.43 -12.04 -18.48
C PRO A 35 -10.30 -10.85 -19.43
N SER A 36 -10.29 -9.62 -18.90
CA SER A 36 -10.08 -8.41 -19.70
C SER A 36 -8.72 -8.44 -20.43
N SER A 37 -7.66 -8.83 -19.72
CA SER A 37 -6.33 -9.05 -20.30
C SER A 37 -6.39 -10.03 -21.45
N PHE A 38 -7.10 -11.16 -21.30
CA PHE A 38 -7.23 -12.17 -22.36
C PHE A 38 -8.03 -11.72 -23.58
N LEU A 39 -9.03 -10.85 -23.40
CA LEU A 39 -9.90 -10.34 -24.47
C LEU A 39 -9.22 -9.26 -25.33
N THR A 40 -8.49 -8.32 -24.73
CA THR A 40 -8.09 -7.08 -25.43
C THR A 40 -6.94 -7.23 -26.45
N ASN A 41 -6.11 -8.29 -26.39
CA ASN A 41 -4.89 -8.38 -27.22
C ASN A 41 -4.50 -9.82 -27.60
N ARG A 42 -5.43 -10.65 -28.08
CA ARG A 42 -5.15 -12.07 -28.34
C ARG A 42 -4.11 -12.30 -29.47
N THR A 43 -3.93 -11.34 -30.38
CA THR A 43 -3.23 -11.54 -31.66
C THR A 43 -1.83 -10.90 -31.73
N THR A 44 -1.50 -9.96 -30.84
CA THR A 44 -0.26 -9.15 -30.89
C THR A 44 0.65 -9.33 -29.66
N ARG A 45 0.36 -10.31 -28.79
CA ARG A 45 1.11 -10.49 -27.54
C ARG A 45 2.49 -11.11 -27.78
N PRO A 46 3.56 -10.53 -27.21
CA PRO A 46 4.83 -11.24 -27.11
C PRO A 46 4.66 -12.49 -26.24
N PRO A 47 5.38 -13.58 -26.55
CA PRO A 47 5.29 -14.83 -25.80
C PRO A 47 5.75 -14.63 -24.35
N LEU A 48 5.05 -15.27 -23.41
CA LEU A 48 5.41 -15.27 -22.00
C LEU A 48 6.58 -16.23 -21.77
N SER A 49 7.75 -15.68 -21.48
CA SER A 49 8.91 -16.45 -21.01
C SER A 49 8.81 -16.71 -19.51
N PHE A 50 9.37 -17.83 -19.05
CA PHE A 50 9.49 -18.14 -17.62
C PHE A 50 10.18 -17.00 -16.83
N SER A 51 11.19 -16.34 -17.41
CA SER A 51 11.85 -15.19 -16.79
C SER A 51 10.89 -14.02 -16.53
N LEU A 52 9.92 -13.78 -17.42
CA LEU A 52 8.89 -12.75 -17.23
C LEU A 52 7.90 -13.13 -16.13
N LEU A 53 7.54 -14.41 -16.03
CA LEU A 53 6.67 -14.89 -14.95
C LEU A 53 7.32 -14.70 -13.58
N VAL A 54 8.62 -15.00 -13.44
CA VAL A 54 9.38 -14.72 -12.21
C VAL A 54 9.38 -13.22 -11.91
N LYS A 55 9.58 -12.36 -12.92
CA LYS A 55 9.51 -10.90 -12.73
C LYS A 55 8.13 -10.46 -12.25
N PHE A 56 7.04 -11.01 -12.80
CA PHE A 56 5.67 -10.68 -12.35
C PHE A 56 5.38 -11.18 -10.93
N PHE A 57 5.89 -12.35 -10.57
CA PHE A 57 5.80 -12.91 -9.22
C PHE A 57 6.54 -12.03 -8.20
N LEU A 58 7.78 -11.64 -8.52
CA LEU A 58 8.58 -10.74 -7.69
C LEU A 58 7.96 -9.35 -7.59
N LEU A 59 7.36 -8.87 -8.68
CA LEU A 59 6.54 -7.66 -8.65
C LEU A 59 5.48 -7.90 -7.58
N GLY A 60 4.53 -8.80 -7.79
CA GLY A 60 3.43 -9.11 -6.84
C GLY A 60 3.86 -9.21 -5.38
N LEU A 61 5.02 -9.83 -5.12
CA LEU A 61 5.58 -9.95 -3.77
C LEU A 61 5.88 -8.58 -3.15
N VAL A 62 6.59 -7.71 -3.87
CA VAL A 62 7.05 -6.43 -3.34
C VAL A 62 5.89 -5.46 -3.13
N GLY A 63 4.97 -5.32 -4.10
CA GLY A 63 3.98 -4.23 -4.09
C GLY A 63 2.58 -4.65 -3.71
N ILE A 64 2.25 -5.94 -3.72
CA ILE A 64 1.00 -6.42 -3.14
C ILE A 64 1.29 -6.93 -1.74
N THR A 65 2.16 -7.93 -1.60
CA THR A 65 2.35 -8.60 -0.32
C THR A 65 3.13 -7.74 0.68
N ILE A 66 4.35 -7.30 0.38
CA ILE A 66 5.16 -6.55 1.34
C ILE A 66 4.57 -5.16 1.56
N MET A 67 4.38 -4.40 0.47
CA MET A 67 3.91 -3.01 0.56
C MET A 67 2.53 -2.89 1.22
N GLN A 68 1.51 -3.63 0.79
CA GLN A 68 0.16 -3.44 1.35
C GLN A 68 0.10 -3.84 2.83
N ASN A 69 0.76 -4.93 3.21
CA ASN A 69 0.80 -5.34 4.62
C ASN A 69 1.56 -4.33 5.47
N CYS A 70 2.73 -3.85 5.03
CA CYS A 70 3.46 -2.80 5.74
C CYS A 70 2.67 -1.49 5.85
N VAL A 71 1.88 -1.11 4.84
CA VAL A 71 1.00 0.06 4.93
C VAL A 71 -0.05 -0.14 6.02
N PHE A 72 -0.75 -1.27 6.02
CA PHE A 72 -1.79 -1.52 7.02
C PHE A 72 -1.24 -1.60 8.44
N THR A 73 -0.18 -2.39 8.64
CA THR A 73 0.51 -2.48 9.93
C THR A 73 1.04 -1.11 10.35
N GLY A 74 1.65 -0.36 9.43
CA GLY A 74 2.18 0.97 9.69
C GLY A 74 1.10 1.96 10.14
N ILE A 75 -0.05 1.98 9.48
CA ILE A 75 -1.19 2.82 9.87
C ILE A 75 -1.72 2.41 11.24
N SER A 76 -1.84 1.10 11.52
CA SER A 76 -2.33 0.58 12.81
C SER A 76 -1.46 0.98 14.00
N TYR A 77 -0.14 1.04 13.83
CA TYR A 77 0.80 1.44 14.89
C TYR A 77 1.09 2.95 14.95
N SER A 78 0.71 3.70 13.91
CA SER A 78 0.97 5.14 13.85
C SER A 78 -0.29 5.93 13.51
N SER A 79 -0.40 6.48 12.30
CA SER A 79 -1.59 7.19 11.85
C SER A 79 -1.69 7.22 10.32
N PRO A 80 -2.91 7.37 9.77
CA PRO A 80 -3.11 7.64 8.34
C PRO A 80 -2.42 8.93 7.85
N THR A 81 -2.22 9.91 8.74
CA THR A 81 -1.52 11.16 8.40
C THR A 81 -0.04 10.90 8.15
N LEU A 82 0.60 10.06 8.97
CA LEU A 82 1.99 9.67 8.76
C LEU A 82 2.16 8.89 7.45
N GLU A 83 1.21 8.01 7.11
CA GLU A 83 1.22 7.30 5.82
C GLU A 83 1.15 8.29 4.66
N SER A 84 0.25 9.27 4.71
CA SER A 84 0.15 10.28 3.66
C SER A 84 1.44 11.10 3.51
N ALA A 85 2.11 11.42 4.62
CA ALA A 85 3.40 12.12 4.59
C ALA A 85 4.51 11.25 3.98
N MET A 86 4.59 9.97 4.35
CA MET A 86 5.56 9.01 3.80
C MET A 86 5.30 8.71 2.32
N SER A 87 4.04 8.65 1.90
CA SER A 87 3.64 8.48 0.50
C SER A 87 4.08 9.69 -0.35
N ASN A 88 4.01 10.90 0.20
CA ASN A 88 4.53 12.10 -0.46
C ASN A 88 6.05 12.06 -0.67
N LEU A 89 6.82 11.28 0.10
CA LEU A 89 8.26 11.08 -0.10
C LEU A 89 8.60 10.03 -1.17
N THR A 90 7.62 9.26 -1.66
CA THR A 90 7.85 8.20 -2.66
C THR A 90 8.59 8.70 -3.91
N PRO A 91 8.23 9.86 -4.52
CA PRO A 91 8.97 10.37 -5.68
C PRO A 91 10.44 10.67 -5.36
N ALA A 92 10.73 11.23 -4.19
CA ALA A 92 12.09 11.49 -3.73
C ALA A 92 12.89 10.19 -3.54
N ILE A 93 12.32 9.20 -2.86
CA ILE A 93 12.94 7.88 -2.66
C ILE A 93 13.19 7.20 -4.00
N THR A 94 12.21 7.24 -4.92
CA THR A 94 12.32 6.69 -6.27
C THR A 94 13.47 7.31 -7.05
N PHE A 95 13.62 8.64 -6.99
CA PHE A 95 14.73 9.35 -7.63
C PHE A 95 16.08 8.93 -7.06
N VAL A 96 16.21 8.89 -5.73
CA VAL A 96 17.45 8.44 -5.06
C VAL A 96 17.82 7.02 -5.48
N LEU A 97 16.84 6.09 -5.51
CA LEU A 97 17.07 4.73 -5.99
C LEU A 97 17.50 4.68 -7.46
N ALA A 98 16.88 5.48 -8.32
CA ALA A 98 17.25 5.55 -9.75
C ALA A 98 18.69 6.03 -9.95
N VAL A 99 19.16 6.97 -9.11
CA VAL A 99 20.55 7.43 -9.10
C VAL A 99 21.50 6.34 -8.59
N ILE A 100 21.17 5.68 -7.46
CA ILE A 100 21.99 4.61 -6.86
C ILE A 100 22.16 3.44 -7.84
N PHE A 101 21.08 3.02 -8.50
CA PHE A 101 21.11 1.96 -9.51
C PHE A 101 21.71 2.41 -10.85
N ARG A 102 22.22 3.65 -10.96
CA ARG A 102 22.76 4.25 -12.20
C ARG A 102 21.79 4.18 -13.38
N MET A 103 20.49 4.13 -13.12
CA MET A 103 19.45 4.20 -14.14
C MET A 103 19.29 5.64 -14.66
N GLU A 104 19.71 6.61 -13.85
CA GLU A 104 19.68 8.04 -14.11
C GLU A 104 21.13 8.57 -14.13
N LYS A 105 21.55 9.23 -15.20
CA LYS A 105 22.80 10.01 -15.21
C LYS A 105 22.46 11.43 -14.76
N LEU A 106 22.96 11.82 -13.60
CA LEU A 106 22.81 13.19 -13.11
C LEU A 106 23.71 14.12 -13.91
N ASP A 107 23.15 14.73 -14.95
CA ASP A 107 23.72 15.91 -15.57
C ASP A 107 23.00 17.14 -14.99
N VAL A 108 23.68 17.83 -14.07
CA VAL A 108 23.13 19.00 -13.36
C VAL A 108 22.81 20.14 -14.33
N GLY A 109 23.40 20.15 -15.53
CA GLY A 109 23.08 21.12 -16.59
C GLY A 109 21.81 20.76 -17.39
N SER A 110 21.27 19.55 -17.26
CA SER A 110 20.11 19.10 -18.03
C SER A 110 18.79 19.58 -17.43
N SER A 111 17.93 20.20 -18.24
CA SER A 111 16.58 20.60 -17.84
C SER A 111 15.74 19.45 -17.28
N ILE A 112 15.98 18.21 -17.74
CA ILE A 112 15.27 17.03 -17.24
C ILE A 112 15.72 16.66 -15.82
N SER A 113 17.03 16.75 -15.54
CA SER A 113 17.55 16.52 -14.18
C SER A 113 17.08 17.60 -13.21
N GLN A 114 17.00 18.86 -13.67
CA GLN A 114 16.48 19.97 -12.88
C GLN A 114 15.00 19.79 -12.52
N ILE A 115 14.16 19.39 -13.47
CA ILE A 115 12.74 19.10 -13.20
C ILE A 115 12.59 17.96 -12.18
N LYS A 116 13.45 16.93 -12.24
CA LYS A 116 13.44 15.82 -11.28
C LYS A 116 13.86 16.25 -9.88
N MET A 117 14.86 17.12 -9.76
CA MET A 117 15.26 17.70 -8.48
C MET A 117 14.17 18.61 -7.90
N VAL A 118 13.54 19.46 -8.72
CA VAL A 118 12.42 20.30 -8.28
C VAL A 118 11.23 19.45 -7.82
N GLY A 119 10.90 18.38 -8.55
CA GLY A 119 9.87 17.42 -8.14
C GLY A 119 10.20 16.74 -6.80
N THR A 120 11.47 16.43 -6.56
CA THR A 120 11.96 15.87 -5.29
C THR A 120 11.82 16.88 -4.14
N VAL A 121 12.23 18.14 -4.34
CA VAL A 121 12.09 19.21 -3.34
C VAL A 121 10.62 19.48 -3.03
N LEU A 122 9.76 19.54 -4.06
CA LEU A 122 8.31 19.70 -3.87
C LEU A 122 7.68 18.53 -3.11
N SER A 123 8.15 17.30 -3.37
CA SER A 123 7.73 16.09 -2.67
C SER A 123 8.08 16.13 -1.18
N ILE A 124 9.31 16.54 -0.83
CA ILE A 124 9.76 16.72 0.56
C ILE A 124 8.96 17.85 1.23
N SER A 125 8.83 18.99 0.56
CA SER A 125 8.04 20.13 1.07
C SER A 125 6.58 19.77 1.30
N GLY A 126 5.97 18.97 0.41
CA GLY A 126 4.60 18.47 0.56
C GLY A 126 4.45 17.51 1.74
N ALA A 127 5.43 16.63 1.99
CA ALA A 127 5.45 15.79 3.18
C ALA A 127 5.54 16.64 4.46
N LEU A 128 6.46 17.61 4.51
CA LEU A 128 6.63 18.51 5.64
C LEU A 128 5.38 19.36 5.89
N LEU A 129 4.74 19.90 4.84
CA LEU A 129 3.49 20.64 4.96
C LEU A 129 2.37 19.78 5.55
N VAL A 130 2.21 18.52 5.12
CA VAL A 130 1.19 17.62 5.71
C VAL A 130 1.48 17.36 7.18
N THR A 131 2.74 17.13 7.55
CA THR A 131 3.16 16.92 8.94
C THR A 131 2.98 18.17 9.80
N LEU A 132 3.26 19.36 9.28
CA LEU A 132 3.19 20.62 10.04
C LEU A 132 1.77 21.21 10.08
N TYR A 133 0.99 21.10 8.99
CA TYR A 133 -0.35 21.70 8.89
C TYR A 133 -1.41 20.93 9.66
N LYS A 134 -1.28 19.60 9.79
CA LYS A 134 -2.17 18.79 10.63
C LYS A 134 -1.65 18.58 12.06
N GLY A 135 -0.52 19.21 12.38
CA GLY A 135 0.20 19.04 13.64
C GLY A 135 0.98 17.73 13.65
N ALA A 136 2.21 17.78 14.16
CA ALA A 136 2.78 16.60 14.79
C ALA A 136 1.76 16.13 15.86
N PRO A 137 1.58 14.82 16.10
CA PRO A 137 0.95 14.36 17.33
C PRO A 137 1.89 14.72 18.48
N ILE A 138 1.96 16.01 18.81
CA ILE A 138 2.58 16.49 20.02
C ILE A 138 1.56 16.11 21.07
N CYS A 139 1.86 15.01 21.78
CA CYS A 139 1.29 14.58 23.05
C CYS A 139 0.05 15.36 23.46
N SER A 140 -1.14 14.80 23.24
CA SER A 140 -2.32 15.25 23.96
C SER A 140 -2.10 14.93 25.44
N PHE A 141 -1.46 15.86 26.16
CA PHE A 141 -1.38 15.89 27.61
C PHE A 141 -2.79 16.06 28.14
N GLN A 142 -3.50 14.94 28.31
CA GLN A 142 -4.75 14.89 29.02
C GLN A 142 -4.43 14.69 30.50
N THR A 143 -4.84 15.67 31.31
CA THR A 143 -4.50 15.85 32.72
C THR A 143 -4.84 14.63 33.60
N GLN A 144 -3.79 14.00 34.16
CA GLN A 144 -3.71 13.06 35.30
C GLN A 144 -4.33 11.65 35.12
N PRO A 145 -3.61 10.56 35.51
CA PRO A 145 -3.02 10.36 36.85
C PRO A 145 -1.56 9.79 36.90
N SER A 146 -0.87 10.06 38.02
CA SER A 146 0.38 9.43 38.51
C SER A 146 1.61 9.35 37.55
N ALA A 147 2.60 10.21 37.80
CA ALA A 147 3.80 10.45 36.98
C ALA A 147 4.66 9.22 36.60
N SER A 148 4.57 8.08 37.30
CA SER A 148 5.33 6.87 36.96
C SER A 148 4.63 5.99 35.91
N GLN A 149 3.29 6.01 35.82
CA GLN A 149 2.53 5.26 34.83
C GLN A 149 2.45 6.02 33.49
N GLU A 150 2.33 7.36 33.53
CA GLU A 150 2.38 8.22 32.33
C GLU A 150 3.69 8.06 31.55
N PHE A 151 4.85 8.02 32.23
CA PHE A 151 6.12 7.88 31.53
C PHE A 151 6.26 6.53 30.81
N GLN A 152 5.76 5.45 31.40
CA GLN A 152 5.76 4.14 30.75
C GLN A 152 4.77 4.06 29.59
N SER A 153 3.55 4.60 29.73
CA SER A 153 2.59 4.63 28.64
C SER A 153 3.05 5.53 27.48
N LEU A 154 3.69 6.67 27.78
CA LEU A 154 4.25 7.57 26.77
C LEU A 154 5.41 6.92 26.01
N LEU A 155 6.29 6.19 26.70
CA LEU A 155 7.37 5.43 26.07
C LEU A 155 6.84 4.29 25.18
N GLU A 156 5.78 3.60 25.61
CA GLU A 156 5.16 2.53 24.83
C GLU A 156 4.43 3.08 23.60
N GLU A 157 3.72 4.21 23.73
CA GLU A 157 3.06 4.90 22.63
C GLU A 157 4.06 5.47 21.61
N THR A 158 5.14 6.12 22.05
CA THR A 158 6.21 6.60 21.16
C THR A 158 6.95 5.44 20.48
N SER A 159 7.20 4.34 21.20
CA SER A 159 7.80 3.12 20.62
C SER A 159 6.91 2.53 19.52
N ASN A 160 5.60 2.43 19.75
CA ASN A 160 4.64 1.97 18.75
C ASN A 160 4.58 2.93 17.55
N TRP A 161 4.58 4.24 17.77
CA TRP A 161 4.58 5.20 16.68
C TRP A 161 5.84 5.11 15.81
N VAL A 162 7.02 4.92 16.42
CA VAL A 162 8.29 4.70 15.69
C VAL A 162 8.26 3.39 14.90
N ILE A 163 7.72 2.30 15.46
CA ILE A 163 7.55 1.03 14.74
C ILE A 163 6.63 1.23 13.52
N GLY A 164 5.53 1.98 13.69
CA GLY A 164 4.61 2.31 12.60
C GLY A 164 5.28 3.15 11.51
N GLY A 165 6.08 4.14 11.90
CA GLY A 165 6.90 4.93 10.97
C GLY A 165 7.89 4.09 10.16
N LEU A 166 8.54 3.10 10.79
CA LEU A 166 9.47 2.19 10.12
C LEU A 166 8.75 1.29 9.09
N PHE A 167 7.56 0.77 9.42
CA PHE A 167 6.73 0.02 8.49
C PHE A 167 6.29 0.88 7.30
N LEU A 168 5.88 2.14 7.54
CA LEU A 168 5.48 3.06 6.48
C LEU A 168 6.66 3.46 5.59
N PHE A 169 7.85 3.68 6.15
CA PHE A 169 9.06 3.91 5.36
C PHE A 169 9.40 2.71 4.48
N THR A 170 9.31 1.49 5.05
CA THR A 170 9.52 0.24 4.31
C THR A 170 8.50 0.08 3.17
N ALA A 171 7.24 0.48 3.40
CA ALA A 171 6.21 0.51 2.37
C ALA A 171 6.54 1.51 1.26
N SER A 172 6.94 2.74 1.58
CA SER A 172 7.34 3.75 0.58
C SER A 172 8.56 3.32 -0.24
N LEU A 173 9.53 2.66 0.41
CA LEU A 173 10.70 2.09 -0.27
C LEU A 173 10.27 0.96 -1.23
N SER A 174 9.42 0.04 -0.75
CA SER A 174 8.89 -1.06 -1.55
C SER A 174 8.08 -0.55 -2.76
N LEU A 175 7.25 0.48 -2.56
CA LEU A 175 6.50 1.14 -3.62
C LEU A 175 7.43 1.78 -4.67
N SER A 176 8.51 2.41 -4.23
CA SER A 176 9.51 3.01 -5.12
C SER A 176 10.23 1.95 -5.97
N ILE A 177 10.67 0.86 -5.34
CA ILE A 177 11.28 -0.29 -6.02
C ILE A 177 10.30 -0.91 -7.02
N TRP A 178 9.05 -1.11 -6.61
CA TRP A 178 7.99 -1.61 -7.46
C TRP A 178 7.81 -0.74 -8.71
N ASN A 179 7.71 0.58 -8.55
CA ASN A 179 7.52 1.51 -9.67
C ASN A 179 8.67 1.43 -10.67
N ILE A 180 9.92 1.37 -10.19
CA ILE A 180 11.11 1.23 -11.03
C ILE A 180 11.08 -0.11 -11.78
N ALA A 181 10.82 -1.21 -11.07
CA ALA A 181 10.76 -2.55 -11.65
C ALA A 181 9.62 -2.66 -12.69
N GLN A 182 8.44 -2.12 -12.38
CA GLN A 182 7.30 -2.11 -13.29
C GLN A 182 7.61 -1.31 -14.56
N ALA A 183 8.23 -0.14 -14.44
CA ALA A 183 8.67 0.65 -15.58
C ALA A 183 9.70 -0.09 -16.45
N ALA A 184 10.65 -0.80 -15.83
CA ALA A 184 11.65 -1.60 -16.54
C ALA A 184 11.01 -2.77 -17.31
N ILE A 185 10.03 -3.45 -16.71
CA ILE A 185 9.28 -4.53 -17.35
C ILE A 185 8.46 -3.99 -18.53
N LEU A 186 7.79 -2.85 -18.37
CA LEU A 186 6.99 -2.20 -19.41
C LEU A 186 7.82 -1.82 -20.65
N ARG A 187 9.10 -1.48 -20.47
CA ARG A 187 10.02 -1.23 -21.60
C ARG A 187 10.29 -2.49 -22.43
N GLY A 188 10.34 -3.65 -21.80
CA GLY A 188 10.57 -4.94 -22.48
C GLY A 188 9.30 -5.66 -22.91
N TYR A 189 8.15 -5.34 -22.30
CA TYR A 189 6.86 -5.97 -22.57
C TYR A 189 5.75 -4.92 -22.56
N PRO A 190 5.29 -4.43 -23.74
CA PRO A 190 4.42 -3.26 -23.82
C PRO A 190 2.95 -3.49 -23.42
N SER A 191 2.56 -4.72 -23.06
CA SER A 191 1.18 -5.02 -22.64
C SER A 191 0.98 -4.76 -21.14
N GLN A 192 0.55 -3.53 -20.80
CA GLN A 192 0.31 -3.11 -19.41
C GLN A 192 -0.74 -3.98 -18.72
N LEU A 193 -1.87 -4.22 -19.38
CA LEU A 193 -2.99 -4.98 -18.83
C LEU A 193 -2.58 -6.43 -18.47
N THR A 194 -1.70 -7.03 -19.27
CA THR A 194 -1.16 -8.36 -18.99
C THR A 194 -0.25 -8.35 -17.77
N ILE A 195 0.68 -7.39 -17.68
CA ILE A 195 1.56 -7.24 -16.51
C ILE A 195 0.72 -7.13 -15.24
N VAL A 196 -0.30 -6.26 -15.28
CA VAL A 196 -1.23 -6.01 -14.17
C VAL A 196 -1.99 -7.26 -13.76
N ALA A 197 -2.60 -7.97 -14.72
CA ALA A 197 -3.31 -9.21 -14.43
C ALA A 197 -2.41 -10.28 -13.77
N PHE A 198 -1.18 -10.46 -14.28
CA PHE A 198 -0.27 -11.49 -13.77
C PHE A 198 0.28 -11.17 -12.38
N TYR A 199 0.74 -9.94 -12.13
CA TYR A 199 1.23 -9.60 -10.79
C TYR A 199 0.09 -9.58 -9.77
N CYS A 200 -1.15 -9.20 -10.16
CA CYS A 200 -2.31 -9.28 -9.28
C CYS A 200 -2.65 -10.72 -8.94
N LEU A 201 -2.58 -11.63 -9.92
CA LEU A 201 -2.77 -13.06 -9.71
C LEU A 201 -1.74 -13.63 -8.73
N PHE A 202 -0.45 -13.38 -8.97
CA PHE A 202 0.60 -13.85 -8.07
C PHE A 202 0.51 -13.21 -6.68
N GLY A 203 0.22 -11.91 -6.61
CA GLY A 203 -0.01 -11.20 -5.36
C GLY A 203 -1.18 -11.78 -4.57
N THR A 204 -2.28 -12.13 -5.25
CA THR A 204 -3.44 -12.80 -4.62
C THR A 204 -3.05 -14.16 -4.06
N MET A 205 -2.30 -14.98 -4.81
CA MET A 205 -1.81 -16.28 -4.33
C MET A 205 -0.89 -16.12 -3.10
N GLN A 206 0.04 -15.18 -3.14
CA GLN A 206 0.95 -14.90 -2.02
C GLN A 206 0.19 -14.40 -0.80
N CYS A 207 -0.77 -13.50 -0.98
CA CYS A 207 -1.64 -13.03 0.10
C CYS A 207 -2.50 -14.16 0.65
N ALA A 208 -2.97 -15.10 -0.18
CA ALA A 208 -3.74 -16.25 0.28
C ALA A 208 -2.91 -17.13 1.21
N VAL A 209 -1.67 -17.43 0.81
CA VAL A 209 -0.72 -18.18 1.64
C VAL A 209 -0.43 -17.42 2.93
N LEU A 210 -0.18 -16.11 2.86
CA LEU A 210 0.10 -15.29 4.03
C LEU A 210 -1.10 -15.24 5.00
N SER A 211 -2.31 -15.05 4.49
CA SER A 211 -3.54 -15.04 5.29
C SER A 211 -3.82 -16.41 5.93
N LEU A 212 -3.55 -17.51 5.23
CA LEU A 212 -3.68 -18.86 5.81
C LEU A 212 -2.68 -19.11 6.95
N ILE A 213 -1.48 -18.53 6.86
CA ILE A 213 -0.47 -18.63 7.92
C ILE A 213 -0.82 -17.69 9.09
N ALA A 214 -1.23 -16.46 8.80
CA ALA A 214 -1.47 -15.41 9.79
C ALA A 214 -2.81 -15.57 10.53
N VAL A 215 -3.84 -16.12 9.87
CA VAL A 215 -5.18 -16.30 10.42
C VAL A 215 -5.44 -17.77 10.69
N LYS A 216 -5.07 -18.21 11.89
CA LYS A 216 -5.26 -19.61 12.34
C LYS A 216 -6.71 -19.94 12.68
N ASP A 217 -7.54 -18.93 12.96
CA ASP A 217 -8.94 -19.10 13.36
C ASP A 217 -9.91 -19.15 12.17
N ARG A 218 -10.57 -20.29 11.99
CA ARG A 218 -11.52 -20.55 10.90
C ARG A 218 -12.78 -19.68 10.93
N ASN A 219 -13.11 -19.09 12.09
CA ASN A 219 -14.28 -18.22 12.26
C ASN A 219 -14.07 -16.82 11.68
N ALA A 220 -12.84 -16.33 11.59
CA ALA A 220 -12.52 -15.04 10.97
C ALA A 220 -12.85 -15.04 9.47
N TRP A 221 -12.62 -16.17 8.79
CA TRP A 221 -12.98 -16.37 7.38
C TRP A 221 -14.49 -16.37 7.12
N LYS A 222 -15.29 -16.77 8.13
CA LYS A 222 -16.74 -16.93 8.00
C LYS A 222 -17.46 -15.58 8.05
N HIS A 223 -17.02 -14.65 8.91
CA HIS A 223 -17.58 -13.30 9.03
C HIS A 223 -17.35 -12.42 7.79
N GLU A 224 -16.33 -12.71 6.99
CA GLU A 224 -15.97 -11.92 5.80
C GLU A 224 -16.58 -12.49 4.50
N SER A 225 -16.83 -13.81 4.48
CA SER A 225 -17.53 -14.50 3.38
C SER A 225 -19.03 -14.17 3.28
N ASP A 226 -19.60 -13.61 4.35
CA ASP A 226 -20.99 -13.18 4.38
C ASP A 226 -21.10 -11.86 3.60
N VAL A 227 -21.41 -11.96 2.31
CA VAL A 227 -21.55 -10.87 1.32
C VAL A 227 -22.62 -9.83 1.73
N THR A 228 -23.21 -9.95 2.92
CA THR A 228 -24.06 -8.98 3.58
C THR A 228 -23.33 -7.69 4.02
N TRP A 229 -21.99 -7.60 3.92
CA TRP A 229 -21.25 -6.36 4.23
C TRP A 229 -21.49 -5.23 3.21
N PHE A 230 -21.77 -5.53 1.94
CA PHE A 230 -22.11 -4.51 0.93
C PHE A 230 -23.56 -4.01 1.08
N SER A 231 -24.49 -4.89 1.47
CA SER A 231 -25.90 -4.53 1.60
C SER A 231 -26.22 -3.87 2.95
N ARG A 232 -25.66 -4.36 4.07
CA ARG A 232 -26.08 -3.91 5.40
C ARG A 232 -25.61 -2.49 5.75
N GLY A 233 -24.43 -2.06 5.27
CA GLY A 233 -23.96 -0.68 5.43
C GLY A 233 -24.75 0.35 4.62
N THR A 234 -25.39 -0.09 3.53
CA THR A 234 -26.29 0.76 2.73
C THR A 234 -27.68 0.80 3.37
N ILE A 235 -28.16 -0.31 3.94
CA ILE A 235 -29.49 -0.43 4.55
C ILE A 235 -29.59 0.34 5.88
N GLU A 236 -28.55 0.32 6.73
CA GLU A 236 -28.53 1.11 7.98
C GLU A 236 -28.51 2.63 7.73
N ARG A 237 -27.95 3.09 6.60
CA ARG A 237 -27.90 4.51 6.24
C ARG A 237 -29.24 5.07 5.73
N TYR A 238 -30.16 4.22 5.28
CA TYR A 238 -31.46 4.63 4.73
C TYR A 238 -32.66 4.31 5.64
N GLY A 239 -32.45 3.79 6.86
CA GLY A 239 -33.50 3.68 7.88
C GLY A 239 -34.76 2.93 7.41
N LEU A 240 -34.62 1.91 6.57
CA LEU A 240 -35.76 1.17 5.99
C LEU A 240 -36.02 -0.17 6.68
N LEU A 241 -35.92 -0.22 8.00
CA LEU A 241 -36.60 -1.22 8.84
C LEU A 241 -36.86 -0.60 10.23
N SER A 242 -37.94 0.18 10.32
CA SER A 242 -38.73 0.37 11.54
C SER A 242 -39.91 -0.59 11.52
#